data_AF-A0A642KZK9-F1
#
_entry.id   AF-A0A642KZK9-F1
#
_cell.length_a   1.000
_cell.length_b   1.000
_cell.length_c   1.000
_cell.angle_alpha   90.00
_cell.angle_beta   90.00
_cell.angle_gamma   90.00
#
_symmetry.space_group_name_H-M   'P 1'
#
loop_
_entity.id
_entity.type
_entity.pdbx_description
1 polymer ?
#
loop_
_entity_poly.entity_id
_entity_poly.type
_entity_poly.pdbx_seq_one_letter_code
_entity_poly.pdbx_strand_id
1 'polypeptide(L)'
;SITASEDIMITGNNIKITGDEAVVGVFFVAGDGTTTKVTRRLTQNDPSKVIARVPALANGSYTLRIVTQFSQSSTTLKEARTLEYPTKLVVGDSGGGDRPEIE
;
A
#
# COMPACT_ATOMS: atom_id res chain seq x y z
N SER A 1 -4.92 4.45 -11.36
CA SER A 1 -5.66 5.32 -10.42
C SER A 1 -6.15 4.45 -9.26
N ILE A 2 -6.37 5.05 -8.09
CA ILE A 2 -6.96 4.37 -6.93
C ILE A 2 -8.10 5.22 -6.38
N THR A 3 -9.05 4.58 -5.70
CA THR A 3 -10.18 5.28 -5.08
C THR A 3 -10.01 5.25 -3.57
N ALA A 4 -10.23 6.38 -2.91
CA ALA A 4 -10.30 6.41 -1.45
C ALA A 4 -11.43 5.48 -0.97
N SER A 5 -11.23 4.79 0.16
CA SER A 5 -12.15 3.77 0.69
C SER A 5 -12.29 2.48 -0.14
N GLU A 6 -11.58 2.32 -1.25
CA GLU A 6 -11.50 1.07 -2.00
C GLU A 6 -10.29 0.21 -1.62
N ASP A 7 -10.31 -1.04 -2.06
CA ASP A 7 -9.25 -2.01 -1.86
C ASP A 7 -8.17 -1.87 -2.96
N ILE A 8 -6.92 -1.63 -2.55
CA ILE A 8 -5.76 -1.64 -3.44
C ILE A 8 -5.04 -2.98 -3.33
N MET A 9 -4.81 -3.61 -4.48
CA MET A 9 -3.98 -4.81 -4.58
C MET A 9 -2.51 -4.42 -4.78
N ILE A 10 -1.67 -4.89 -3.88
CA ILE A 10 -0.23 -4.66 -3.88
C ILE A 10 0.45 -6.01 -4.07
N THR A 11 1.25 -6.12 -5.13
CA THR A 11 2.04 -7.33 -5.41
C THR A 11 3.51 -7.05 -5.14
N GLY A 12 4.25 -8.09 -4.78
CA GLY A 12 5.68 -7.98 -4.56
C GLY A 12 6.25 -9.26 -3.97
N ASN A 13 7.43 -9.16 -3.37
CA ASN A 13 8.11 -10.30 -2.78
C ASN A 13 8.45 -9.97 -1.32
N ASN A 14 7.98 -10.80 -0.39
CA ASN A 14 8.10 -10.61 1.06
C ASN A 14 7.42 -9.33 1.59
N ILE A 15 6.22 -9.04 1.09
CA ILE A 15 5.46 -7.82 1.42
C ILE A 15 4.38 -8.04 2.50
N LYS A 16 4.28 -9.26 3.04
CA LYS A 16 3.35 -9.59 4.13
C LYS A 16 3.57 -8.64 5.29
N ILE A 17 2.52 -8.01 5.79
CA ILE A 17 2.56 -7.16 6.98
C ILE A 17 2.48 -8.06 8.21
N THR A 18 3.58 -8.17 8.95
CA THR A 18 3.60 -8.92 10.21
C THR A 18 4.62 -8.31 11.16
N GLY A 19 4.38 -8.45 12.46
CA GLY A 19 5.17 -7.82 13.52
C GLY A 19 4.31 -6.89 14.35
N ASP A 20 4.94 -5.84 14.87
CA ASP A 20 4.31 -4.88 15.77
C ASP A 20 3.38 -3.93 15.00
N GLU A 21 2.06 -4.07 15.16
CA GLU A 21 1.06 -3.28 14.40
C GLU A 21 1.19 -1.77 14.61
N ALA A 22 1.87 -1.30 15.67
CA ALA A 22 2.16 0.13 15.84
C ALA A 22 3.19 0.60 14.80
N VAL A 23 4.16 -0.26 14.46
CA VAL A 23 5.26 0.02 13.52
C VAL A 23 4.92 -0.44 12.10
N VAL A 24 4.45 -1.67 11.94
CA VAL A 24 4.15 -2.27 10.65
C VAL A 24 2.81 -1.76 10.11
N GLY A 25 2.69 -1.74 8.79
CA GLY A 25 1.51 -1.26 8.12
C GLY A 25 1.79 -0.73 6.73
N VAL A 26 0.72 -0.29 6.09
CA VAL A 26 0.79 0.39 4.79
C VAL A 26 0.67 1.88 5.03
N PHE A 27 1.55 2.65 4.41
CA PHE A 27 1.65 4.09 4.51
C PHE A 27 1.53 4.70 3.11
N PHE A 28 0.71 5.73 2.99
CA PHE A 28 0.54 6.51 1.78
C PHE A 28 1.22 7.85 1.99
N VAL A 29 2.27 8.13 1.22
CA VAL A 29 3.04 9.37 1.31
C VAL A 29 2.61 10.27 0.16
N ALA A 30 1.86 11.34 0.43
CA ALA A 30 1.52 12.31 -0.59
C ALA A 30 2.77 13.06 -1.08
N GLY A 31 2.69 13.61 -2.30
CA GLY A 31 3.78 14.39 -2.89
C GLY A 31 4.17 15.66 -2.10
N ASP A 32 3.30 16.12 -1.20
CA ASP A 32 3.55 17.23 -0.26
C ASP A 32 4.34 16.78 1.00
N GLY A 33 4.55 15.46 1.18
CA GLY A 33 5.18 14.86 2.36
C GLY A 33 4.19 14.32 3.40
N THR A 34 2.87 14.46 3.19
CA THR A 34 1.85 13.98 4.14
C THR A 34 1.80 12.45 4.14
N THR A 35 2.12 11.82 5.27
CA THR A 35 2.07 10.36 5.41
C THR A 35 0.79 9.91 6.11
N THR A 36 -0.01 9.08 5.46
CA THR A 36 -1.23 8.50 6.02
C THR A 36 -1.08 7.00 6.19
N LYS A 37 -1.17 6.51 7.44
CA LYS A 37 -1.14 5.08 7.74
C LYS A 37 -2.52 4.45 7.55
N VAL A 38 -2.56 3.25 6.98
CA VAL A 38 -3.74 2.39 7.00
C VAL A 38 -3.92 1.83 8.41
N THR A 39 -4.95 2.28 9.11
CA THR A 39 -5.34 1.76 10.43
C THR A 39 -6.39 0.65 10.34
N ARG A 40 -7.01 0.48 9.17
CA ARG A 40 -8.04 -0.53 8.93
C ARG A 40 -7.40 -1.89 8.65
N ARG A 41 -8.13 -2.96 8.94
CA ARG A 41 -7.67 -4.33 8.63
C ARG A 41 -7.42 -4.50 7.13
N LEU A 42 -6.34 -5.21 6.81
CA LEU A 42 -6.01 -5.63 5.46
C LEU A 42 -7.03 -6.69 5.02
N THR A 43 -7.52 -6.56 3.79
CA THR A 43 -8.45 -7.51 3.16
C THR A 43 -7.71 -8.82 2.84
N GLN A 44 -6.44 -8.73 2.43
CA GLN A 44 -5.57 -9.88 2.18
C GLN A 44 -4.14 -9.55 2.61
N ASN A 45 -3.43 -10.52 3.19
CA ASN A 45 -2.09 -10.30 3.73
C ASN A 45 -1.16 -11.50 3.46
N ASP A 46 -0.80 -11.67 2.19
CA ASP A 46 0.12 -12.70 1.74
C ASP A 46 1.53 -12.13 1.51
N PRO A 47 2.58 -12.98 1.62
CA PRO A 47 3.96 -12.56 1.36
C PRO A 47 4.21 -12.11 -0.09
N SER A 48 3.36 -12.52 -1.03
CA SER A 48 3.42 -12.13 -2.44
C SER A 48 2.35 -11.11 -2.85
N LYS A 49 1.29 -10.96 -2.05
CA LYS A 49 0.13 -10.14 -2.37
C LYS A 49 -0.53 -9.59 -1.09
N VAL A 50 -0.65 -8.28 -0.99
CA VAL A 50 -1.38 -7.63 0.10
C VAL A 50 -2.52 -6.81 -0.51
N ILE A 51 -3.73 -7.00 -0.02
CA ILE A 51 -4.86 -6.13 -0.35
C ILE A 51 -5.14 -5.26 0.86
N ALA A 52 -4.87 -3.97 0.72
CA ALA A 52 -5.10 -2.97 1.76
C ALA A 52 -6.25 -2.07 1.34
N ARG A 53 -7.07 -1.63 2.30
CA ARG A 53 -8.07 -0.61 2.01
C ARG A 53 -7.44 0.78 2.09
N VAL A 54 -7.59 1.55 1.03
CA VAL A 54 -7.18 2.96 0.98
C VAL A 54 -8.05 3.73 1.98
N PRO A 55 -7.47 4.48 2.93
CA PRO A 55 -8.25 5.30 3.85
C PRO A 55 -8.89 6.48 3.08
N ALA A 56 -9.61 7.36 3.79
CA ALA A 56 -10.14 8.58 3.20
C ALA A 56 -9.00 9.56 2.88
N LEU A 57 -8.25 9.26 1.82
CA LEU A 57 -7.19 10.11 1.27
C LEU A 57 -7.83 11.21 0.41
N ALA A 58 -7.23 12.39 0.43
CA ALA A 58 -7.60 13.47 -0.47
C ALA A 58 -7.23 13.11 -1.91
N ASN A 59 -7.86 13.79 -2.87
CA ASN A 59 -7.51 13.60 -4.28
C ASN A 59 -6.11 14.15 -4.54
N GLY A 60 -5.22 13.35 -5.12
CA GLY A 60 -3.82 13.71 -5.28
C GLY A 60 -2.91 12.53 -5.59
N SER A 61 -1.61 12.80 -5.69
CA SER A 61 -0.59 11.77 -5.93
C SER A 61 0.08 11.33 -4.64
N TYR A 62 0.16 10.01 -4.47
CA TYR A 62 0.67 9.33 -3.28
C TYR A 62 1.66 8.24 -3.68
N THR A 63 2.70 8.08 -2.89
CA THR A 63 3.68 7.00 -2.96
C THR A 63 3.32 5.96 -1.92
N LEU A 64 3.25 4.70 -2.33
CA LEU A 64 2.97 3.60 -1.43
C LEU A 64 4.25 3.17 -0.71
N ARG A 65 4.19 3.13 0.61
CA ARG A 65 5.27 2.69 1.49
C ARG A 65 4.75 1.59 2.41
N ILE A 66 5.32 0.41 2.30
CA ILE A 66 5.00 -0.73 3.16
C ILE A 66 6.07 -0.86 4.23
N VAL A 67 5.67 -0.95 5.49
CA VAL A 67 6.56 -1.27 6.61
C VAL A 67 6.17 -2.64 7.15
N THR A 68 7.10 -3.57 7.22
CA THR A 68 6.86 -4.91 7.77
C THR A 68 8.07 -5.47 8.50
N GLN A 69 7.86 -6.32 9.50
CA GLN A 69 8.92 -7.12 10.11
C GLN A 69 8.93 -8.56 9.59
N PHE A 70 8.21 -8.82 8.48
CA PHE A 70 8.22 -10.14 7.86
C PHE A 70 9.61 -10.51 7.35
N SER A 71 10.07 -11.67 7.80
CA SER A 71 11.26 -12.36 7.30
C SER A 71 10.87 -13.70 6.69
N GLN A 72 11.70 -14.21 5.78
CA GLN A 72 11.59 -15.58 5.26
C GLN A 72 12.05 -16.63 6.30
N SER A 73 12.68 -16.18 7.39
CA SER A 73 13.07 -17.03 8.52
C SER A 73 11.91 -17.23 9.49
N SER A 74 12.01 -18.22 10.39
CA SER A 74 11.01 -18.49 11.44
C SER A 74 10.86 -17.38 12.50
N THR A 75 11.55 -16.25 12.35
CA THR A 75 11.56 -15.12 13.29
C THR A 75 11.21 -13.83 12.56
N THR A 76 10.61 -12.88 13.28
CA THR A 76 10.41 -11.51 12.79
C THR A 76 11.74 -10.76 12.73
N LEU A 77 11.86 -9.81 11.82
CA LEU A 77 13.01 -8.93 11.75
C LEU A 77 13.09 -8.07 13.01
N LYS A 78 14.30 -7.91 13.58
CA LYS A 78 14.55 -6.96 14.66
C LYS A 78 14.24 -5.53 14.23
N GLU A 79 14.54 -5.20 12.97
CA GLU A 79 14.26 -3.90 12.37
C GLU A 79 13.18 -4.04 11.29
N ALA A 80 12.17 -3.17 11.32
CA ALA A 80 11.13 -3.19 10.31
C ALA A 80 11.70 -2.78 8.95
N ARG A 81 11.43 -3.58 7.92
CA ARG A 81 11.80 -3.27 6.55
C ARG A 81 10.80 -2.29 5.97
N THR A 82 11.30 -1.30 5.25
CA THR A 82 10.48 -0.35 4.49
C THR A 82 10.62 -0.64 3.00
N LEU A 83 9.50 -0.82 2.33
CA LEU A 83 9.37 -1.12 0.92
C LEU A 83 8.62 0.04 0.28
N GLU A 84 9.33 0.87 -0.47
CA GLU A 84 8.74 1.98 -1.20
C GLU A 84 8.50 1.56 -2.63
N TYR A 85 7.24 1.71 -3.07
CA TYR A 85 6.87 1.44 -4.44
C TYR A 85 7.04 2.74 -5.24
N PRO A 86 7.82 2.74 -6.33
CA PRO A 86 7.98 3.90 -7.19
C PRO A 86 6.70 4.26 -7.95
N THR A 87 5.71 3.36 -7.94
CA THR A 87 4.40 3.57 -8.54
C THR A 87 3.65 4.70 -7.82
N LYS A 88 3.47 5.81 -8.53
CA LYS A 88 2.62 6.91 -8.06
C LYS A 88 1.15 6.48 -8.14
N LEU A 89 0.50 6.46 -7.00
CA LEU A 89 -0.91 6.21 -6.85
C LEU A 89 -1.66 7.54 -6.88
N VAL A 90 -2.63 7.67 -7.79
CA VAL A 90 -3.45 8.89 -7.88
C VAL A 90 -4.82 8.60 -7.31
N VAL A 91 -5.18 9.29 -6.23
CA VAL A 91 -6.50 9.24 -5.60
C VAL A 91 -7.41 10.26 -6.29
N GLY A 92 -8.62 9.85 -6.67
CA GLY A 92 -9.65 10.79 -7.13
C GLY A 92 -9.70 11.05 -8.63
N ASP A 93 -9.28 10.09 -9.47
CA ASP A 93 -9.60 10.18 -10.89
C ASP A 93 -11.07 9.82 -11.11
N SER A 94 -11.93 10.84 -11.14
CA SER A 94 -13.31 10.75 -11.63
C SER A 94 -13.36 10.96 -13.16
N GLY A 95 -12.43 10.37 -13.92
CA GLY A 95 -12.21 10.77 -15.32
C GLY A 95 -11.62 9.71 -16.24
N GLY A 96 -12.26 8.53 -16.36
CA GLY A 96 -12.35 7.74 -17.59
C GLY A 96 -11.06 7.18 -18.22
N GLY A 97 -10.97 5.85 -18.37
CA GLY A 97 -9.91 5.29 -19.23
C GLY A 97 -9.69 3.78 -19.27
N ASP A 98 -10.59 2.94 -18.79
CA ASP A 98 -10.56 1.50 -19.13
C ASP A 98 -11.05 1.28 -20.57
N ARG A 99 -10.18 1.51 -21.57
CA ARG A 99 -10.28 0.84 -22.90
C ARG A 99 -8.97 0.95 -23.69
N PRO A 100 -8.14 -0.11 -23.78
CA PRO A 100 -7.32 -0.30 -24.97
C PRO A 100 -8.23 -0.90 -26.05
N GLU A 101 -8.78 -0.06 -26.93
CA GLU A 101 -9.21 -0.52 -28.26
C GLU A 101 -8.07 -0.15 -29.20
N ILE A 102 -7.35 -1.17 -29.66
CA ILE A 102 -6.40 -1.03 -30.76
C ILE A 102 -7.16 -1.39 -32.03
N GLU A 103 -7.22 -0.42 -32.96
CA GLU A 103 -7.76 -0.50 -34.33
C GLU A 103 -6.87 -1.35 -35.24
#